data_AF-A0A7W4GI03-F1
#
_entry.id   AF-A0A7W4GI03-F1
#
_cell.length_a   1.000
_cell.length_b   1.000
_cell.length_c   1.000
_cell.angle_alpha   90.00
_cell.angle_beta   90.00
_cell.angle_gamma   90.00
#
_symmetry.space_group_name_H-M   'P 1'
#
loop_
_entity.id
_entity.type
_entity.pdbx_description
1 polymer ?
#
loop_
_entity_poly.entity_id
_entity_poly.type
_entity_poly.pdbx_seq_one_letter_code
_entity_poly.pdbx_strand_id
1 'polypeptide(L)' 'LVDFFNLGRVALYAQSLDQKIAWMYDADAKSWNKLDDSYLRDITKGIRIARKQGALDLFALPIPAAETAQ' A
#
# COMPACT_ATOMS: atom_id res chain seq x y z
N LEU A 1 -14.29 7.05 -1.37
CA LEU A 1 -14.04 6.23 -0.15
C LEU A 1 -12.87 5.31 -0.44
N VAL A 2 -12.03 5.04 0.56
CA VAL A 2 -10.82 4.23 0.43
C VAL A 2 -10.64 3.32 1.63
N ASP A 3 -9.96 2.20 1.43
CA ASP A 3 -9.43 1.31 2.45
C ASP A 3 -7.97 1.66 2.73
N PHE A 4 -7.59 1.73 4.00
CA PHE A 4 -6.20 1.96 4.41
C PHE A 4 -5.51 0.67 4.83
N PHE A 5 -4.24 0.55 4.48
CA PHE A 5 -3.39 -0.57 4.86
C PHE A 5 -2.05 -0.07 5.39
N ASN A 6 -1.77 -0.41 6.66
CA ASN A 6 -0.51 -0.09 7.32
C ASN A 6 0.39 -1.32 7.35
N LEU A 7 1.54 -1.26 6.70
CA LEU A 7 2.59 -2.25 6.85
C LEU A 7 3.50 -1.84 8.01
N GLY A 8 3.09 -2.20 9.22
CA GLY A 8 3.78 -1.80 10.45
C GLY A 8 3.94 -0.28 10.51
N ARG A 9 5.19 0.20 10.66
CA ARG A 9 5.55 1.62 10.60
C ARG A 9 6.40 1.98 9.37
N VAL A 10 6.43 1.10 8.37
CA VAL A 10 7.33 1.21 7.21
C VAL A 10 6.62 1.85 6.03
N ALA A 11 5.35 1.52 5.83
CA ALA A 11 4.57 2.07 4.74
C ALA A 11 3.08 2.16 5.09
N LEU A 12 2.44 3.19 4.54
CA LEU A 12 0.99 3.40 4.59
C LEU A 12 0.46 3.45 3.16
N TYR A 13 -0.59 2.68 2.90
CA TYR A 13 -1.24 2.60 1.60
C TYR A 13 -2.73 2.93 1.72
N ALA A 14 -3.31 3.37 0.62
CA ALA A 14 -4.75 3.51 0.43
C ALA A 14 -5.16 2.84 -0.87
N GLN A 15 -6.35 2.24 -0.90
CA GLN A 15 -6.95 1.69 -2.12
C GLN A 15 -8.41 2.13 -2.22
N SER A 16 -8.87 2.50 -3.42
CA SER A 16 -10.29 2.77 -3.65
C SER A 16 -11.14 1.53 -3.37
N LEU A 17 -12.39 1.72 -2.91
CA LEU A 17 -13.26 0.58 -2.58
C LEU A 17 -13.57 -0.33 -3.78
N ASP A 18 -13.51 0.22 -4.99
CA ASP A 18 -13.64 -0.53 -6.24
C ASP A 18 -12.33 -1.22 -6.68
N GLN A 19 -11.26 -1.09 -5.90
CA GLN A 19 -9.94 -1.69 -6.09
C GLN A 19 -9.21 -1.26 -7.37
N LYS A 20 -9.68 -0.19 -8.04
CA LYS A 20 -9.10 0.29 -9.31
C LYS A 20 -7.93 1.24 -9.16
N ILE A 21 -7.76 1.85 -7.99
CA ILE A 21 -6.69 2.82 -7.74
C ILE A 21 -6.09 2.55 -6.37
N ALA A 22 -4.76 2.58 -6.29
CA ALA A 22 -4.03 2.54 -5.04
C ALA A 22 -3.03 3.69 -4.96
N TRP A 23 -2.69 4.07 -3.73
CA TRP A 23 -1.73 5.09 -3.39
C TRP A 23 -0.83 4.61 -2.27
N MET A 24 0.40 5.11 -2.27
CA MET A 24 1.33 5.02 -1.15
C MET A 24 1.52 6.41 -0.56
N TYR A 25 1.54 6.49 0.76
CA TYR A 25 1.82 7.74 1.45
C TYR A 25 3.32 8.03 1.41
N ASP A 26 3.63 9.24 0.99
CA ASP A 26 4.96 9.83 1.02
C ASP A 26 5.06 10.75 2.23
N ALA A 27 5.86 10.36 3.21
CA ALA A 27 5.99 11.09 4.46
C ALA A 27 6.81 12.38 4.30
N ASP A 28 7.75 12.41 3.36
CA ASP A 28 8.64 13.54 3.12
C ASP A 28 7.88 14.65 2.39
N ALA A 29 7.16 14.29 1.32
CA ALA A 29 6.27 15.20 0.60
C ALA A 29 4.93 15.44 1.31
N LYS A 30 4.63 14.68 2.38
CA LYS A 30 3.35 14.66 3.10
C LYS A 30 2.15 14.48 2.16
N SER A 31 2.31 13.64 1.16
CA SER A 31 1.35 13.51 0.05
C SER A 31 1.09 12.05 -0.32
N TRP A 32 0.16 11.82 -1.24
CA TRP A 32 -0.20 10.48 -1.71
C TRP A 32 0.28 10.29 -3.14
N ASN A 33 1.18 9.34 -3.34
CA ASN A 33 1.70 8.97 -4.65
C ASN A 33 0.85 7.83 -5.22
N LYS A 34 0.27 8.03 -6.40
CA LYS A 34 -0.50 6.97 -7.09
C LYS A 34 0.44 5.83 -7.45
N LEU A 35 0.04 4.61 -7.12
CA LEU A 35 0.76 3.40 -7.52
C LEU A 35 0.38 2.97 -8.93
N ASP A 36 1.31 2.29 -9.58
CA ASP A 36 1.05 1.59 -10.84
C ASP A 36 0.04 0.46 -10.64
N ASP A 37 -0.75 0.18 -11.68
CA ASP A 37 -1.83 -0.80 -11.63
C ASP A 37 -1.32 -2.22 -11.33
N SER A 38 -0.05 -2.51 -11.61
CA SER A 38 0.63 -3.76 -11.24
C SER A 38 0.58 -4.07 -9.73
N TYR A 39 0.52 -3.04 -8.88
CA TYR A 39 0.48 -3.21 -7.42
C TYR A 39 -0.93 -3.44 -6.87
N LEU A 40 -2.00 -3.23 -7.65
CA LEU A 40 -3.38 -3.28 -7.14
C LEU A 40 -3.69 -4.63 -6.49
N ARG A 41 -3.25 -5.73 -7.10
CA ARG A 41 -3.48 -7.09 -6.59
C ARG A 41 -2.79 -7.33 -5.25
N ASP A 42 -1.56 -6.88 -5.12
CA ASP A 42 -0.75 -7.06 -3.92
C ASP A 42 -1.25 -6.18 -2.77
N ILE A 43 -1.69 -4.95 -3.06
CA ILE A 43 -2.34 -4.08 -2.07
C ILE A 43 -3.66 -4.69 -1.57
N THR A 44 -4.50 -5.19 -2.48
CA THR A 44 -5.75 -5.89 -2.10
C THR A 44 -5.46 -7.11 -1.22
N LYS A 45 -4.43 -7.87 -1.55
CA LYS A 45 -4.00 -9.03 -0.76
C LYS A 45 -3.55 -8.63 0.64
N GLY A 46 -2.73 -7.57 0.74
CA GLY A 46 -2.31 -6.99 2.03
C GLY A 46 -3.47 -6.52 2.89
N ILE A 47 -4.43 -5.79 2.33
CA ILE A 47 -5.65 -5.35 3.03
C ILE A 47 -6.43 -6.56 3.58
N ARG A 48 -6.64 -7.60 2.77
CA ARG A 48 -7.37 -8.81 3.18
C ARG A 48 -6.65 -9.55 4.29
N ILE A 49 -5.33 -9.70 4.20
CA ILE A 49 -4.52 -10.35 5.25
C ILE A 49 -4.56 -9.54 6.55
N ALA A 50 -4.40 -8.22 6.47
CA ALA A 50 -4.50 -7.33 7.64
C ALA A 50 -5.87 -7.42 8.33
N ARG A 51 -6.94 -7.65 7.56
CA ARG A 51 -8.31 -7.87 8.06
C ARG A 51 -8.60 -9.30 8.50
N LYS A 52 -7.63 -10.23 8.42
CA LYS A 52 -7.81 -11.67 8.66
C LYS A 52 -8.85 -12.33 7.74
N GLN A 53 -9.00 -11.82 6.53
CA GLN A 53 -9.95 -12.27 5.49
C GLN A 53 -9.27 -13.07 4.36
N GLY A 54 -7.98 -13.38 4.49
CA GLY A 54 -7.22 -14.13 3.50
C GLY A 54 -6.20 -15.06 4.16
N ALA A 55 -5.73 -16.04 3.40
CA ALA A 55 -4.61 -16.87 3.83
C ALA A 55 -3.35 -16.03 3.96
N LEU A 56 -2.50 -16.38 4.93
CA LEU A 56 -1.16 -15.83 5.05
C LEU A 56 -0.36 -16.21 3.81
N ASP A 57 0.31 -15.24 3.22
CA ASP A 57 1.01 -15.41 1.96
C ASP A 57 2.10 -14.32 1.83
N LEU A 58 3.08 -14.56 0.98
CA LEU A 58 4.18 -13.65 0.67
C LEU A 58 3.91 -12.94 -0.66
N PHE A 59 4.26 -11.66 -0.73
CA PHE A 59 4.09 -10.82 -1.93
C PHE A 59 5.00 -9.60 -1.82
N ALA A 60 5.31 -9.00 -2.98
CA ALA A 60 6.12 -7.80 -3.04
C ALA A 60 5.23 -6.57 -2.84
N LEU A 61 5.70 -5.61 -2.05
CA LEU A 61 5.06 -4.32 -1.90
C LEU A 61 6.06 -3.22 -2.25
N PRO A 62 5.60 -2.12 -2.87
CA PRO A 62 6.46 -0.97 -3.10
C PRO A 62 6.71 -0.33 -1.75
N ILE A 63 7.95 -0.39 -1.28
CA ILE A 63 8.35 0.32 -0.06
C ILE A 63 8.77 1.73 -0.50
N PRO A 64 8.39 2.79 0.23
CA PRO A 64 8.97 4.10 -0.01
C PRO A 64 10.48 3.92 0.00
N ALA A 65 11.14 4.25 -1.12
CA ALA A 65 12.58 4.35 -1.11
C ALA A 65 12.87 5.34 0.02
N ALA A 66 13.55 4.88 1.07
CA ALA A 66 14.25 5.82 1.92
C ALA A 66 15.17 6.53 0.92
N GLU A 67 14.85 7.78 0.56
CA GLU A 67 15.83 8.60 -0.12
C GLU A 67 17.05 8.49 0.78
N THR A 68 18.10 7.86 0.25
CA THR A 68 19.45 8.06 0.76
C THR A 68 19.56 9.56 0.94
N ALA A 69 19.54 10.00 2.19
CA ALA A 69 19.88 11.36 2.55
C ALA A 69 21.19 11.66 1.83
N GLN A 70 21.10 12.51 0.81
CA GLN A 70 22.24 13.01 0.08
C GLN A 70 22.51 14.43 0.55
#